data_AF-A0A519XCT5-F1
#
_entry.id   AF-A0A519XCT5-F1
#
_cell.length_a   1.000
_cell.length_b   1.000
_cell.length_c   1.000
_cell.angle_alpha   90.00
_cell.angle_beta   90.00
_cell.angle_gamma   90.00
#
_symmetry.space_group_name_H-M   'P 1'
#
loop_
_entity.id
_entity.type
_entity.pdbx_description
1 polymer ?
#
loop_
_entity_poly.entity_id
_entity_poly.type
_entity_poly.pdbx_seq_one_letter_code
_entity_poly.pdbx_strand_id
1 'polypeptide(L)'
;MTKKSPILLSVLFLLLSVVSCTQAQTAKTTLNLSGLLLPANEQTSLFFVIGLQPEIVAVAKIPVEVDMKGVTAATSTLGKGKLLLIGSDAYYRSGLLQHRQVQTFIKNSVDWAVGSAKKNPSIAVDASTGKQLNTFLSKGSSKVYTTADFKLNAGTDILFLTRDVTDTTELERIEKFIRAGGTLIFGSPYFSINKKHEKKEGVPPPSLAINDLFAKAGLINPNFLIIRTNNNKYM
;
A
#
# COMPACT_ATOMS: atom_id res chain seq x y z
N MET A 1 -53.43 -14.58 -20.04
CA MET A 1 -52.48 -14.42 -18.90
C MET A 1 -51.34 -15.40 -19.07
N THR A 2 -50.21 -14.96 -19.61
CA THR A 2 -49.02 -15.80 -19.82
C THR A 2 -48.16 -15.80 -18.56
N LYS A 3 -48.07 -16.94 -17.87
CA LYS A 3 -47.17 -17.17 -16.73
C LYS A 3 -45.72 -17.06 -17.22
N LYS A 4 -45.05 -15.93 -16.96
CA LYS A 4 -43.62 -15.78 -17.21
C LYS A 4 -42.86 -16.67 -16.22
N SER A 5 -42.00 -17.54 -16.77
CA SER A 5 -41.24 -18.55 -16.03
C SER A 5 -40.16 -17.89 -15.15
N PRO A 6 -40.12 -18.16 -13.83
CA PRO A 6 -39.14 -17.57 -12.91
C PRO A 6 -37.69 -18.05 -13.16
N ILE A 7 -37.52 -19.10 -13.97
CA ILE A 7 -36.21 -19.73 -14.26
C ILE A 7 -35.29 -18.79 -15.05
N LEU A 8 -35.84 -17.97 -15.94
CA LEU A 8 -35.06 -17.06 -16.77
C LEU A 8 -34.40 -15.93 -15.93
N LEU A 9 -35.08 -15.51 -14.85
CA LEU A 9 -34.59 -14.45 -13.97
C LEU A 9 -33.44 -14.93 -13.07
N SER A 10 -33.50 -16.20 -12.62
CA SER A 10 -32.45 -16.83 -11.80
C SER A 10 -31.16 -17.05 -12.58
N VAL A 11 -31.26 -17.47 -13.86
CA VAL A 11 -30.09 -17.67 -14.72
C VAL A 11 -29.42 -16.33 -15.07
N LEU A 12 -30.21 -15.26 -15.25
CA LEU A 12 -29.66 -13.93 -15.49
C LEU A 12 -28.92 -13.37 -14.26
N PHE A 13 -29.43 -13.62 -13.05
CA PHE A 13 -28.77 -13.23 -11.80
C PHE A 13 -27.44 -13.98 -11.58
N LEU A 14 -27.40 -15.27 -11.91
CA LEU A 14 -26.18 -16.08 -11.86
C LEU A 14 -25.14 -15.59 -12.89
N LEU A 15 -25.55 -15.31 -14.14
CA LEU A 15 -24.66 -14.77 -15.16
C LEU A 15 -24.10 -13.38 -14.79
N LEU A 16 -24.90 -12.53 -14.17
CA LEU A 16 -24.44 -11.21 -13.67
C LEU A 16 -23.42 -11.35 -12.53
N SER A 17 -23.57 -12.35 -11.64
CA SER A 17 -22.63 -12.57 -10.54
C SER A 17 -21.25 -13.07 -10.98
N VAL A 18 -21.17 -13.83 -12.08
CA VAL A 18 -19.90 -14.36 -12.59
C VAL A 18 -19.06 -13.27 -13.28
N VAL A 19 -19.70 -12.32 -13.97
CA VAL A 19 -18.98 -11.23 -14.68
C VAL A 19 -18.29 -10.27 -13.70
N SER A 20 -18.82 -10.10 -12.48
CA SER A 20 -18.22 -9.25 -11.44
C SER A 20 -16.96 -9.85 -10.80
N CYS A 21 -16.72 -11.15 -10.92
CA CYS A 21 -15.57 -11.80 -10.28
C CYS A 21 -14.27 -11.65 -11.09
N THR A 22 -14.37 -11.52 -12.42
CA THR A 22 -13.20 -11.45 -13.32
C THR A 22 -12.54 -10.08 -13.44
N GLN A 23 -13.15 -8.99 -12.95
CA GLN A 23 -12.50 -7.67 -12.93
C GLN A 23 -11.49 -7.48 -11.78
N ALA A 24 -11.38 -8.45 -10.87
CA ALA A 24 -10.59 -8.31 -9.64
C ALA A 24 -9.07 -8.58 -9.79
N GLN A 25 -8.53 -8.80 -10.99
CA GLN A 25 -7.12 -9.25 -11.14
C GLN A 25 -6.25 -8.49 -12.17
N THR A 26 -6.77 -7.49 -12.89
CA THR A 26 -5.95 -6.68 -13.80
C THR A 26 -5.51 -5.38 -13.14
N ALA A 27 -4.20 -5.26 -12.90
CA ALA A 27 -3.62 -4.03 -12.38
C ALA A 27 -3.87 -2.86 -13.34
N LYS A 28 -4.48 -1.77 -12.85
CA LYS A 28 -4.67 -0.56 -13.65
C LYS A 28 -3.40 0.29 -13.61
N THR A 29 -3.05 0.84 -14.76
CA THR A 29 -1.72 1.31 -15.15
C THR A 29 -1.30 2.69 -14.63
N THR A 30 -1.93 3.25 -13.60
CA THR A 30 -1.62 4.65 -13.20
C THR A 30 -0.31 4.78 -12.42
N LEU A 31 0.03 3.79 -11.59
CA LEU A 31 1.33 3.66 -10.95
C LEU A 31 2.12 2.60 -11.75
N ASN A 32 2.95 3.01 -12.69
CA ASN A 32 3.78 2.05 -13.43
C ASN A 32 4.80 1.39 -12.49
N LEU A 33 4.47 0.21 -11.97
CA LEU A 33 5.34 -0.61 -11.11
C LEU A 33 6.07 -1.71 -11.88
N SER A 34 5.92 -1.76 -13.21
CA SER A 34 6.52 -2.80 -14.05
C SER A 34 8.03 -2.83 -13.87
N GLY A 35 8.55 -3.96 -13.39
CA GLY A 35 9.97 -4.17 -13.20
C GLY A 35 10.54 -3.59 -11.90
N LEU A 36 9.70 -3.14 -10.96
CA LEU A 36 10.17 -2.82 -9.61
C LEU A 36 10.65 -4.11 -8.92
N LEU A 37 11.90 -4.10 -8.44
CA LEU A 37 12.52 -5.27 -7.81
C LEU A 37 11.94 -5.51 -6.42
N LEU A 38 11.69 -6.77 -6.08
CA LEU A 38 11.55 -7.15 -4.67
C LEU A 38 12.89 -6.91 -3.94
N PRO A 39 12.87 -6.50 -2.66
CA PRO A 39 14.07 -6.37 -1.84
C PRO A 39 14.82 -7.71 -1.79
N ALA A 40 16.13 -7.70 -2.03
CA ALA A 40 16.92 -8.93 -2.12
C ALA A 40 17.16 -9.59 -0.75
N ASN A 41 17.39 -8.76 0.28
CA ASN A 41 17.80 -9.23 1.62
C ASN A 41 16.71 -8.98 2.67
N GLU A 42 15.48 -8.73 2.24
CA GLU A 42 14.37 -8.40 3.11
C GLU A 42 13.08 -9.02 2.62
N GLN A 43 12.15 -9.26 3.55
CA GLN A 43 10.84 -9.80 3.23
C GLN A 43 9.90 -8.71 2.71
N THR A 44 9.01 -9.11 1.82
CA THR A 44 7.89 -8.28 1.34
C THR A 44 6.59 -8.85 1.87
N SER A 45 5.80 -8.01 2.53
CA SER A 45 4.47 -8.38 3.01
C SER A 45 3.44 -8.30 1.89
N LEU A 46 2.49 -9.22 1.95
CA LEU A 46 1.36 -9.29 1.04
C LEU A 46 0.16 -8.55 1.62
N PHE A 47 -0.75 -8.11 0.75
CA PHE A 47 -2.04 -7.53 1.13
C PHE A 47 -3.19 -8.45 0.73
N PHE A 48 -4.25 -8.44 1.53
CA PHE A 48 -5.53 -9.03 1.17
C PHE A 48 -6.52 -7.93 0.82
N VAL A 49 -7.22 -8.12 -0.30
CA VAL A 49 -8.32 -7.27 -0.74
C VAL A 49 -9.61 -7.88 -0.20
N ILE A 50 -10.29 -7.18 0.70
CA ILE A 50 -11.51 -7.64 1.37
C ILE A 50 -12.74 -6.78 1.03
N GLY A 51 -12.58 -5.75 0.20
CA GLY A 51 -13.65 -4.87 -0.26
C GLY A 51 -13.57 -4.64 -1.78
N LEU A 52 -14.55 -3.90 -2.31
CA LEU A 52 -14.65 -3.61 -3.76
C LEU A 52 -13.89 -2.35 -4.20
N GLN A 53 -13.44 -1.53 -3.24
CA GLN A 53 -12.77 -0.25 -3.50
C GLN A 53 -11.30 -0.37 -3.91
N PRO A 54 -10.51 -1.35 -3.41
CA PRO A 54 -9.09 -1.39 -3.73
C PRO A 54 -8.78 -1.72 -5.19
N GLU A 55 -7.70 -1.14 -5.68
CA GLU A 55 -7.09 -1.45 -6.97
C GLU A 55 -5.73 -2.11 -6.73
N ILE A 56 -5.52 -3.29 -7.30
CA ILE A 56 -4.24 -4.00 -7.25
C ILE A 56 -3.26 -3.26 -8.17
N VAL A 57 -2.08 -2.92 -7.66
CA VAL A 57 -1.07 -2.19 -8.44
C VAL A 57 0.13 -3.07 -8.78
N ALA A 58 0.50 -4.00 -7.89
CA ALA A 58 1.55 -4.97 -8.15
C ALA A 58 1.28 -6.31 -7.48
N VAL A 59 1.79 -7.37 -8.11
CA VAL A 59 1.65 -8.75 -7.64
C VAL A 59 2.96 -9.50 -7.83
N ALA A 60 3.39 -10.24 -6.81
CA ALA A 60 4.55 -11.11 -6.92
C ALA A 60 4.13 -12.57 -6.88
N LYS A 61 4.85 -13.42 -7.62
CA LYS A 61 4.70 -14.87 -7.49
C LYS A 61 5.11 -15.31 -6.08
N ILE A 62 4.28 -16.14 -5.47
CA ILE A 62 4.59 -16.78 -4.19
C ILE A 62 5.46 -18.00 -4.50
N PRO A 63 6.62 -18.19 -3.84
CA PRO A 63 7.56 -19.26 -4.14
C PRO A 63 7.08 -20.61 -3.58
N VAL A 64 5.95 -21.10 -4.09
CA VAL A 64 5.36 -22.41 -3.78
C VAL A 64 5.15 -23.19 -5.09
N GLU A 65 4.90 -24.49 -4.98
CA GLU A 65 4.77 -25.38 -6.16
C GLU A 65 3.57 -25.04 -7.06
N VAL A 66 2.52 -24.45 -6.48
CA VAL A 66 1.33 -23.99 -7.20
C VAL A 66 1.53 -22.58 -7.75
N ASP A 67 0.97 -22.29 -8.92
CA ASP A 67 1.08 -20.95 -9.52
C ASP A 67 0.17 -19.95 -8.79
N MET A 68 0.70 -19.37 -7.72
CA MET A 68 0.04 -18.39 -6.88
C MET A 68 0.73 -17.04 -6.95
N LYS A 69 -0.06 -15.97 -6.94
CA LYS A 69 0.41 -14.59 -6.85
C LYS A 69 -0.18 -13.91 -5.63
N GLY A 70 0.64 -13.13 -4.94
CA GLY A 70 0.23 -12.30 -3.82
C GLY A 70 0.28 -10.83 -4.18
N VAL A 71 -0.65 -10.03 -3.65
CA VAL A 71 -0.67 -8.58 -3.84
C VAL A 71 0.44 -7.94 -3.02
N THR A 72 1.40 -7.29 -3.66
CA THR A 72 2.54 -6.63 -3.00
C THR A 72 2.39 -5.12 -2.94
N ALA A 73 1.51 -4.55 -3.77
CA ALA A 73 1.07 -3.17 -3.65
C ALA A 73 -0.39 -3.03 -4.10
N ALA A 74 -1.14 -2.23 -3.35
CA ALA A 74 -2.52 -1.91 -3.67
C ALA A 74 -2.79 -0.44 -3.35
N THR A 75 -3.76 0.13 -4.05
CA THR A 75 -4.33 1.42 -3.71
C THR A 75 -5.78 1.26 -3.29
N SER A 76 -6.28 2.23 -2.53
CA SER A 76 -7.70 2.34 -2.22
C SER A 76 -8.06 3.79 -1.90
N THR A 77 -9.31 4.04 -1.54
CA THR A 77 -9.79 5.33 -1.08
C THR A 77 -10.45 5.20 0.28
N LEU A 78 -10.43 6.28 1.05
CA LEU A 78 -11.19 6.39 2.30
C LEU A 78 -11.71 7.82 2.44
N GLY A 79 -13.03 8.00 2.35
CA GLY A 79 -13.60 9.34 2.21
C GLY A 79 -13.14 9.99 0.90
N LYS A 80 -12.53 11.17 0.99
CA LYS A 80 -12.00 11.90 -0.18
C LYS A 80 -10.53 11.60 -0.48
N GLY A 81 -9.84 10.92 0.43
CA GLY A 81 -8.40 10.66 0.30
C GLY A 81 -8.08 9.32 -0.31
N LYS A 82 -6.79 9.08 -0.47
CA LYS A 82 -6.22 7.92 -1.12
C LYS A 82 -5.26 7.19 -0.20
N LEU A 83 -5.10 5.89 -0.44
CA LEU A 83 -4.11 5.04 0.20
C LEU A 83 -3.30 4.35 -0.89
N LEU A 84 -1.98 4.32 -0.74
CA LEU A 84 -1.07 3.45 -1.47
C LEU A 84 -0.31 2.62 -0.43
N LEU A 85 -0.56 1.31 -0.41
CA LEU A 85 0.07 0.38 0.51
C LEU A 85 1.06 -0.50 -0.25
N ILE A 86 2.29 -0.58 0.26
CA ILE A 86 3.42 -1.28 -0.37
C ILE A 86 4.02 -2.26 0.63
N GLY A 87 4.34 -3.46 0.17
CA GLY A 87 4.69 -4.59 1.02
C GLY A 87 6.02 -4.46 1.76
N SER A 88 6.81 -3.41 1.50
CA SER A 88 8.11 -3.22 2.14
C SER A 88 8.46 -1.75 2.27
N ASP A 89 8.95 -1.36 3.44
CA ASP A 89 9.54 -0.04 3.69
C ASP A 89 10.96 0.11 3.10
N ALA A 90 11.56 -0.96 2.59
CA ALA A 90 12.92 -0.98 2.08
C ALA A 90 13.12 -0.02 0.91
N TYR A 91 12.06 0.23 0.13
CA TYR A 91 12.06 1.17 -0.99
C TYR A 91 12.40 2.61 -0.60
N TYR A 92 12.25 2.97 0.68
CA TYR A 92 12.50 4.32 1.18
C TYR A 92 13.88 4.50 1.82
N ARG A 93 14.69 3.44 1.87
CA ARG A 93 16.02 3.41 2.48
C ARG A 93 17.13 3.37 1.44
N SER A 94 18.32 3.86 1.77
CA SER A 94 19.43 4.15 0.84
C SER A 94 19.79 3.00 -0.08
N GLY A 95 19.70 1.75 0.38
CA GLY A 95 20.01 0.58 -0.44
C GLY A 95 19.15 0.53 -1.72
N LEU A 96 17.83 0.52 -1.58
CA LEU A 96 16.92 0.45 -2.73
C LEU A 96 16.57 1.83 -3.29
N LEU A 97 16.54 2.89 -2.47
CA LEU A 97 16.24 4.25 -2.90
C LEU A 97 17.24 4.80 -3.93
N GLN A 98 18.46 4.27 -3.99
CA GLN A 98 19.43 4.63 -5.03
C GLN A 98 19.11 4.00 -6.39
N HIS A 99 18.27 2.96 -6.44
CA HIS A 99 17.91 2.29 -7.68
C HIS A 99 16.97 3.17 -8.52
N ARG A 100 17.30 3.39 -9.80
CA ARG A 100 16.54 4.29 -10.69
C ARG A 100 15.04 3.96 -10.73
N GLN A 101 14.69 2.68 -10.82
CA GLN A 101 13.28 2.25 -10.84
C GLN A 101 12.53 2.61 -9.55
N VAL A 102 13.19 2.51 -8.39
CA VAL A 102 12.61 2.87 -7.09
C VAL A 102 12.40 4.37 -7.00
N GLN A 103 13.35 5.17 -7.50
CA GLN A 103 13.20 6.62 -7.57
C GLN A 103 12.06 7.05 -8.50
N THR A 104 11.94 6.42 -9.67
CA THR A 104 10.82 6.63 -10.59
C THR A 104 9.50 6.25 -9.93
N PHE A 105 9.45 5.11 -9.24
CA PHE A 105 8.28 4.68 -8.50
C PHE A 105 7.84 5.71 -7.44
N ILE A 106 8.77 6.21 -6.62
CA ILE A 106 8.44 7.19 -5.57
C ILE A 106 7.93 8.49 -6.21
N LYS A 107 8.54 8.95 -7.30
CA LYS A 107 8.06 10.14 -8.04
C LYS A 107 6.65 9.92 -8.59
N ASN A 108 6.41 8.80 -9.25
CA ASN A 108 5.08 8.43 -9.76
C ASN A 108 4.05 8.33 -8.64
N SER A 109 4.46 7.88 -7.45
CA SER A 109 3.59 7.81 -6.26
C SER A 109 3.19 9.18 -5.76
N VAL A 110 4.11 10.15 -5.76
CA VAL A 110 3.81 11.54 -5.44
C VAL A 110 2.89 12.15 -6.49
N ASP A 111 3.20 11.98 -7.77
CA ASP A 111 2.39 12.52 -8.87
C ASP A 111 0.97 11.95 -8.89
N TRP A 112 0.83 10.64 -8.62
CA TRP A 112 -0.46 9.97 -8.47
C TRP A 112 -1.25 10.48 -7.27
N ALA A 113 -0.58 10.74 -6.15
CA ALA A 113 -1.21 11.19 -4.92
C ALA A 113 -1.91 12.54 -5.12
N VAL A 114 -1.17 13.55 -5.62
CA VAL A 114 -1.67 14.93 -5.76
C VAL A 114 -2.24 15.27 -7.13
N GLY A 115 -2.04 14.40 -8.12
CA GLY A 115 -2.38 14.66 -9.52
C GLY A 115 -1.32 15.56 -10.19
N SER A 116 -1.18 15.40 -11.50
CA SER A 116 -0.17 16.10 -12.32
C SER A 116 -0.29 17.63 -12.34
N ALA A 117 -1.42 18.20 -11.88
CA ALA A 117 -1.65 19.63 -11.84
C ALA A 117 -0.97 20.34 -10.65
N LYS A 118 -0.67 19.63 -9.55
CA LYS A 118 -0.12 20.26 -8.34
C LYS A 118 1.40 20.26 -8.34
N LYS A 119 2.00 21.44 -8.57
CA LYS A 119 3.45 21.58 -8.76
C LYS A 119 4.29 21.46 -7.48
N ASN A 120 3.75 21.85 -6.31
CA ASN A 120 4.49 21.95 -5.05
C ASN A 120 3.72 21.28 -3.89
N PRO A 121 3.59 19.94 -3.89
CA PRO A 121 2.88 19.26 -2.81
C PRO A 121 3.60 19.40 -1.48
N SER A 122 2.83 19.48 -0.40
CA SER A 122 3.32 19.46 0.98
C SER A 122 3.35 18.01 1.47
N ILE A 123 4.55 17.50 1.77
CA ILE A 123 4.80 16.10 2.08
C ILE A 123 5.31 15.98 3.51
N ALA A 124 4.55 15.29 4.34
CA ALA A 124 4.97 14.84 5.65
C ALA A 124 5.65 13.47 5.52
N VAL A 125 6.83 13.32 6.13
CA VAL A 125 7.52 12.04 6.26
C VAL A 125 7.56 11.70 7.75
N ASP A 126 6.98 10.57 8.17
CA ASP A 126 7.08 10.12 9.56
C ASP A 126 8.55 9.93 9.94
N ALA A 127 8.93 10.34 11.15
CA ALA A 127 10.30 10.33 11.63
C ALA A 127 10.98 8.94 11.53
N SER A 128 10.22 7.84 11.57
CA SER A 128 10.75 6.48 11.42
C SER A 128 11.14 6.09 9.99
N THR A 129 10.64 6.81 8.99
CA THR A 129 10.88 6.52 7.55
C THR A 129 12.33 6.80 7.12
N GLY A 130 13.10 7.49 7.97
CA GLY A 130 14.51 7.77 7.75
C GLY A 130 14.76 9.03 6.92
N LYS A 131 15.91 9.68 7.16
CA LYS A 131 16.27 10.98 6.55
C LYS A 131 16.45 10.92 5.03
N GLN A 132 16.76 9.75 4.49
CA GLN A 132 17.14 9.57 3.08
C GLN A 132 15.96 9.81 2.13
N LEU A 133 14.75 9.33 2.48
CA LEU A 133 13.55 9.64 1.72
C LEU A 133 13.26 11.14 1.73
N ASN A 134 13.36 11.78 2.89
CA ASN A 134 13.17 13.23 3.01
C ASN A 134 14.16 13.99 2.11
N THR A 135 15.46 13.64 2.16
CA THR A 135 16.47 14.21 1.25
C THR A 135 16.15 13.97 -0.22
N PHE A 136 15.68 12.77 -0.60
CA PHE A 136 15.32 12.47 -1.97
C PHE A 136 14.13 13.33 -2.46
N LEU A 137 13.06 13.41 -1.66
CA LEU A 137 11.87 14.19 -1.99
C LEU A 137 12.15 15.70 -2.03
N SER A 138 13.03 16.19 -1.14
CA SER A 138 13.43 17.60 -1.05
C SER A 138 14.26 18.09 -2.25
N LYS A 139 14.82 17.19 -3.06
CA LYS A 139 15.51 17.56 -4.31
C LYS A 139 14.53 17.99 -5.42
N GLY A 140 13.24 17.67 -5.27
CA GLY A 140 12.19 18.12 -6.17
C GLY A 140 11.59 19.46 -5.76
N SER A 141 10.42 19.79 -6.33
CA SER A 141 9.66 21.02 -6.02
C SER A 141 8.73 20.88 -4.79
N SER A 142 8.78 19.74 -4.09
CA SER A 142 7.90 19.44 -2.96
C SER A 142 8.35 20.16 -1.68
N LYS A 143 7.40 20.60 -0.86
CA LYS A 143 7.66 21.09 0.50
C LYS A 143 7.69 19.90 1.44
N VAL A 144 8.86 19.39 1.77
CA VAL A 144 9.01 18.19 2.58
C VAL A 144 9.36 18.54 4.02
N TYR A 145 8.70 17.92 4.98
CA TYR A 145 9.02 18.05 6.39
C TYR A 145 8.87 16.72 7.11
N THR A 146 9.60 16.57 8.22
CA THR A 146 9.45 15.42 9.10
C THR A 146 8.34 15.69 10.10
N THR A 147 7.44 14.73 10.31
CA THR A 147 6.42 14.80 11.36
C THR A 147 6.71 13.77 12.46
N ALA A 148 6.42 14.15 13.70
CA ALA A 148 6.37 13.26 14.86
C ALA A 148 4.93 13.28 15.39
N ASP A 149 4.47 12.14 15.89
CA ASP A 149 3.13 11.93 16.45
C ASP A 149 1.97 12.36 15.53
N PHE A 150 2.22 12.34 14.22
CA PHE A 150 1.29 12.77 13.16
C PHE A 150 0.69 14.16 13.37
N LYS A 151 1.46 15.07 13.94
CA LYS A 151 1.14 16.51 13.95
C LYS A 151 1.42 17.07 12.57
N LEU A 152 0.41 16.98 11.70
CA LEU A 152 0.50 17.43 10.31
C LEU A 152 0.25 18.94 10.20
N ASN A 153 1.06 19.63 9.41
CA ASN A 153 0.85 21.03 9.06
C ASN A 153 -0.44 21.19 8.25
N ALA A 154 -1.09 22.35 8.38
CA ALA A 154 -2.22 22.70 7.52
C ALA A 154 -1.80 22.66 6.03
N GLY A 155 -2.64 22.07 5.19
CA GLY A 155 -2.35 21.91 3.76
C GLY A 155 -1.34 20.82 3.42
N THR A 156 -1.05 19.90 4.35
CA THR A 156 -0.35 18.65 4.03
C THR A 156 -1.15 17.85 3.01
N ASP A 157 -0.47 17.33 2.00
CA ASP A 157 -1.09 16.58 0.90
C ASP A 157 -0.82 15.08 1.02
N ILE A 158 0.42 14.74 1.40
CA ILE A 158 0.91 13.36 1.42
C ILE A 158 1.54 13.09 2.79
N LEU A 159 1.25 11.92 3.35
CA LEU A 159 1.95 11.34 4.49
C LEU A 159 2.65 10.05 4.06
N PHE A 160 3.98 10.01 4.19
CA PHE A 160 4.75 8.77 4.12
C PHE A 160 4.91 8.14 5.50
N LEU A 161 4.62 6.85 5.60
CA LEU A 161 4.64 6.10 6.85
C LEU A 161 5.25 4.71 6.68
N THR A 162 6.17 4.33 7.57
CA THR A 162 6.87 3.03 7.57
C THR A 162 6.93 2.36 8.93
N ARG A 163 5.96 2.65 9.80
CA ARG A 163 5.83 2.03 11.11
C ARG A 163 4.38 1.70 11.38
N ASP A 164 4.17 0.81 12.34
CA ASP A 164 2.85 0.64 12.91
C ASP A 164 2.47 1.87 13.76
N VAL A 165 1.17 2.07 13.91
CA VAL A 165 0.58 3.17 14.67
C VAL A 165 -0.35 2.56 15.71
N THR A 166 0.21 2.29 16.89
CA THR A 166 -0.52 1.65 17.99
C THR A 166 -1.28 2.64 18.87
N ASP A 167 -0.94 3.92 18.80
CA ASP A 167 -1.66 4.97 19.52
C ASP A 167 -2.97 5.31 18.79
N THR A 168 -4.09 5.21 19.49
CA THR A 168 -5.43 5.43 18.92
C THR A 168 -5.63 6.88 18.47
N THR A 169 -5.06 7.85 19.18
CA THR A 169 -5.16 9.28 18.81
C THR A 169 -4.38 9.55 17.53
N GLU A 170 -3.21 8.93 17.37
CA GLU A 170 -2.44 8.96 16.13
C GLU A 170 -3.23 8.36 14.95
N LEU A 171 -3.84 7.18 15.14
CA LEU A 171 -4.69 6.54 14.12
C LEU A 171 -5.85 7.43 13.70
N GLU A 172 -6.56 8.04 14.65
CA GLU A 172 -7.67 8.96 14.39
C GLU A 172 -7.22 10.20 13.59
N ARG A 173 -6.04 10.75 13.89
CA ARG A 173 -5.46 11.87 13.14
C ARG A 173 -5.17 11.49 11.69
N ILE A 174 -4.57 10.31 11.47
CA ILE A 174 -4.32 9.78 10.13
C ILE A 174 -5.63 9.55 9.39
N GLU A 175 -6.62 8.93 10.03
CA GLU A 175 -7.92 8.70 9.42
C GLU A 175 -8.60 10.01 9.00
N LYS A 176 -8.62 11.01 9.90
CA LYS A 176 -9.17 12.34 9.62
C LYS A 176 -8.46 13.01 8.45
N PHE A 177 -7.13 12.94 8.40
CA PHE A 177 -6.32 13.46 7.31
C PHE A 177 -6.69 12.83 5.96
N ILE A 178 -6.77 11.49 5.90
CA ILE A 178 -7.14 10.77 4.67
C ILE A 178 -8.57 11.14 4.28
N ARG A 179 -9.55 11.05 5.20
CA ARG A 179 -10.95 11.37 4.89
C ARG A 179 -11.16 12.79 4.37
N ALA A 180 -10.32 13.74 4.80
CA ALA A 180 -10.33 15.12 4.35
C ALA A 180 -9.73 15.34 2.94
N GLY A 181 -9.13 14.32 2.33
CA GLY A 181 -8.54 14.39 0.98
C GLY A 181 -7.03 14.16 0.96
N GLY A 182 -6.39 13.92 2.11
CA GLY A 182 -4.98 13.57 2.19
C GLY A 182 -4.68 12.19 1.57
N THR A 183 -3.43 11.98 1.18
CA THR A 183 -2.96 10.68 0.69
C THR A 183 -1.98 10.05 1.69
N LEU A 184 -2.24 8.80 2.07
CA LEU A 184 -1.30 7.97 2.82
C LEU A 184 -0.51 7.09 1.86
N ILE A 185 0.82 7.17 1.93
CA ILE A 185 1.74 6.23 1.27
C ILE A 185 2.45 5.42 2.36
N PHE A 186 2.15 4.12 2.40
CA PHE A 186 2.58 3.24 3.46
C PHE A 186 3.54 2.16 2.95
N GLY A 187 4.68 2.02 3.60
CA GLY A 187 5.58 0.87 3.44
C GLY A 187 5.47 -0.06 4.64
N SER A 188 5.16 -1.33 4.40
CA SER A 188 4.97 -2.31 5.46
C SER A 188 6.25 -2.49 6.31
N PRO A 189 6.15 -2.35 7.63
CA PRO A 189 7.27 -2.51 8.56
C PRO A 189 7.50 -3.95 9.01
N TYR A 190 6.73 -4.93 8.52
CA TYR A 190 6.76 -6.30 9.06
C TYR A 190 8.15 -6.94 9.10
N PHE A 191 9.00 -6.72 8.09
CA PHE A 191 10.37 -7.24 8.14
C PHE A 191 11.15 -6.67 9.34
N SER A 192 11.09 -5.36 9.55
CA SER A 192 11.73 -4.66 10.67
C SER A 192 11.16 -5.08 12.02
N ILE A 193 9.85 -5.34 12.10
CA ILE A 193 9.16 -5.85 13.30
C ILE A 193 9.63 -7.28 13.57
N ASN A 194 9.49 -8.20 12.61
CA ASN A 194 9.82 -9.60 12.77
C ASN A 194 11.30 -9.81 13.14
N LYS A 195 12.23 -9.08 12.51
CA LYS A 195 13.67 -9.14 12.88
C LYS A 195 13.95 -8.74 14.33
N LYS A 196 13.12 -7.87 14.94
CA LYS A 196 13.21 -7.53 16.36
C LYS A 196 12.56 -8.61 17.25
N HIS A 197 11.50 -9.26 16.76
CA HIS A 197 10.78 -10.33 17.45
C HIS A 197 11.49 -11.68 17.39
N GLU A 198 12.26 -12.00 16.35
CA GLU A 198 13.13 -13.20 16.30
C GLU A 198 14.11 -13.26 17.49
N LYS A 199 14.40 -12.12 18.11
CA LYS A 199 15.22 -12.03 19.34
C LYS A 199 14.44 -12.33 20.62
N LYS A 200 13.12 -12.56 20.54
CA LYS A 200 12.20 -12.82 21.64
C LYS A 200 11.37 -14.06 21.31
N GLU A 201 11.87 -15.23 21.70
CA GLU A 201 11.22 -16.52 21.43
C GLU A 201 9.76 -16.56 21.93
N GLY A 202 8.88 -17.20 21.16
CA GLY A 202 7.53 -17.59 21.60
C GLY A 202 6.41 -16.57 21.43
N VAL A 203 6.67 -15.35 20.93
CA VAL A 203 5.61 -14.35 20.70
C VAL A 203 5.24 -14.29 19.22
N PRO A 204 3.99 -14.63 18.83
CA PRO A 204 3.56 -14.46 17.45
C PRO A 204 3.67 -12.99 17.07
N PRO A 205 4.18 -12.67 15.88
CA PRO A 205 4.38 -11.29 15.51
C PRO A 205 3.02 -10.57 15.40
N PRO A 206 2.88 -9.37 16.00
CA PRO A 206 1.60 -8.72 16.17
C PRO A 206 0.99 -8.32 14.83
N SER A 207 -0.35 -8.37 14.74
CA SER A 207 -1.06 -7.65 13.67
C SER A 207 -0.79 -6.16 13.84
N LEU A 208 -0.58 -5.47 12.72
CA LEU A 208 -0.44 -4.02 12.75
C LEU A 208 -1.74 -3.38 13.21
N ALA A 209 -1.69 -2.48 14.20
CA ALA A 209 -2.87 -1.73 14.66
C ALA A 209 -3.45 -0.85 13.53
N ILE A 210 -2.61 -0.35 12.62
CA ILE A 210 -3.07 0.41 11.44
C ILE A 210 -3.94 -0.42 10.47
N ASN A 211 -3.99 -1.76 10.60
CA ASN A 211 -4.92 -2.58 9.80
C ASN A 211 -6.39 -2.21 10.05
N ASP A 212 -6.77 -1.69 11.22
CA ASP A 212 -8.14 -1.23 11.47
C ASP A 212 -8.54 -0.09 10.52
N LEU A 213 -7.58 0.77 10.17
CA LEU A 213 -7.77 1.83 9.19
C LEU A 213 -7.80 1.27 7.77
N PHE A 214 -6.90 0.35 7.44
CA PHE A 214 -6.85 -0.26 6.10
C PHE A 214 -8.10 -1.07 5.80
N ALA A 215 -8.67 -1.76 6.80
CA ALA A 215 -9.87 -2.57 6.66
C ALA A 215 -11.08 -1.70 6.26
N LYS A 216 -11.17 -0.47 6.79
CA LYS A 216 -12.19 0.52 6.36
C LYS A 216 -12.04 0.92 4.89
N ALA A 217 -10.84 0.82 4.34
CA ALA A 217 -10.54 1.03 2.91
C ALA A 217 -10.55 -0.29 2.10
N GLY A 218 -10.98 -1.41 2.69
CA GLY A 218 -11.07 -2.72 2.02
C GLY A 218 -9.73 -3.46 1.85
N LEU A 219 -8.67 -3.05 2.55
CA LEU A 219 -7.34 -3.68 2.50
C LEU A 219 -6.94 -4.21 3.87
N ILE A 220 -6.19 -5.31 3.92
CA ILE A 220 -5.51 -5.77 5.13
C ILE A 220 -4.07 -6.07 4.76
N ASN A 221 -3.12 -5.69 5.62
CA ASN A 221 -1.75 -6.15 5.54
C ASN A 221 -1.54 -7.28 6.56
N PRO A 222 -1.87 -8.54 6.22
CA PRO A 222 -1.55 -9.66 7.09
C PRO A 222 -0.03 -9.79 7.22
N ASN A 223 0.46 -10.37 8.30
CA ASN A 223 1.89 -10.74 8.42
C ASN A 223 2.20 -11.96 7.53
N PHE A 224 1.94 -11.84 6.23
CA PHE A 224 2.19 -12.89 5.26
C PHE A 224 3.29 -12.43 4.33
N LEU A 225 4.47 -13.03 4.49
CA LEU A 225 5.72 -12.54 3.95
C LEU A 225 6.26 -13.47 2.87
N ILE A 226 6.79 -12.86 1.81
CA ILE A 226 7.55 -13.55 0.78
C ILE A 226 8.98 -13.04 0.74
N ILE A 227 9.90 -13.93 0.34
CA ILE A 227 11.30 -13.59 0.09
C ILE A 227 11.51 -13.59 -1.43
N ARG A 228 12.42 -12.72 -1.88
CA ARG A 228 12.84 -12.70 -3.27
C ARG A 228 13.62 -13.97 -3.62
N THR A 229 13.25 -14.56 -4.74
CA THR A 229 13.88 -15.70 -5.41
C THR A 229 14.11 -15.35 -6.89
N ASN A 230 14.72 -16.26 -7.64
CA ASN A 230 14.84 -16.10 -9.09
C ASN A 230 13.47 -16.09 -9.80
N ASN A 231 12.46 -16.74 -9.22
CA ASN A 231 11.14 -16.93 -9.82
C ASN A 231 10.15 -15.79 -9.51
N ASN A 232 10.51 -14.86 -8.61
CA ASN A 232 9.66 -13.72 -8.21
C ASN A 232 10.50 -12.44 -7.97
N LYS A 233 11.53 -12.22 -8.80
CA LYS A 233 12.44 -11.07 -8.67
C LYS A 233 11.74 -9.70 -8.76
N TYR A 234 10.62 -9.65 -9.46
CA TYR A 234 9.86 -8.44 -9.74
C TYR A 234 8.44 -8.56 -9.18
N MET A 235 7.83 -7.41 -8.91
CA MET A 235 6.41 -7.28 -8.59
C MET A 235 5.56 -6.87 -9.80
#